data_AF-A0A1H0EJ25-F1
#
_entry.id   AF-A0A1H0EJ25-F1
#
_cell.length_a   1.000
_cell.length_b   1.000
_cell.length_c   1.000
_cell.angle_alpha   90.00
_cell.angle_beta   90.00
_cell.angle_gamma   90.00
#
_symmetry.space_group_name_H-M   'P 1'
#
loop_
_entity.id
_entity.type
_entity.pdbx_description
1 polymer ?
#
loop_
_entity_poly.entity_id
_entity_poly.type
_entity_poly.pdbx_seq_one_letter_code
_entity_poly.pdbx_strand_id
1 'polypeptide(L)'
;MTEQQEIHNRIAARLLQHVETLSTDQAEDLMRVPSASYTDPAQWQREMEQIFKRLPILAGLSGEIAQPGQYKAFDLLGTPLLLTRLRDGSVRAMLNVCAHRAMRLAEGSGKCERFACPYHAWVYGNDGNLLRIAGQDTYGDVDKAALGLTQLPVYERAGLIFVVLTPGLEVDFAGYLGGMIEDIEQLGFADWHYCGNREIHGGNWKVAYDGYLEGYHFAAAHPQTIHQRTYSNIMGFHFYGPHQLIGFPQKDIKARLQGVPADELHLHENHGYDFVRTLFPNVSIFVAPEITQVAQLIPGPTVGENRTVLHFIHRHAPENDEQRQANEAMMDWLRDVVDTEDYSLGLKIQGGLASGAFQHVTFGRNELGNQEFHRWINHYLADAPATPQVRADDEAEIEALLQQYACAIDQRNLELLDQVFTADSLGVYPGAGEFAGARAIAGFIDSAIARCAVTQHMLGNIRIDLNGSRATSRSYLQALHVGVGEHADDLQLLWGEYRDELEKRPQGWRIVRRELVTLHSQGDIGLLG
;
A
#
# COMPACT_ATOMS: atom_id res chain seq x y z
N MET A 1 19.76 -7.67 3.70
CA MET A 1 18.76 -6.59 3.82
C MET A 1 17.49 -7.11 3.16
N THR A 2 16.33 -6.95 3.79
CA THR A 2 15.04 -7.32 3.20
C THR A 2 14.58 -6.21 2.24
N GLU A 3 13.64 -6.51 1.35
CA GLU A 3 13.04 -5.50 0.45
C GLU A 3 12.44 -4.32 1.23
N GLN A 4 11.78 -4.59 2.36
CA GLN A 4 11.18 -3.53 3.20
C GLN A 4 12.25 -2.64 3.84
N GLN A 5 13.37 -3.20 4.29
CA GLN A 5 14.50 -2.42 4.80
C GLN A 5 15.10 -1.52 3.71
N GLU A 6 15.16 -1.99 2.46
CA GLU A 6 15.59 -1.17 1.33
C GLU A 6 14.61 -0.04 1.03
N ILE A 7 13.29 -0.30 1.08
CA ILE A 7 12.25 0.71 0.93
C ILE A 7 12.39 1.78 2.02
N HIS A 8 12.55 1.38 3.29
CA HIS A 8 12.76 2.29 4.42
C HIS A 8 14.01 3.15 4.23
N ASN A 9 15.13 2.54 3.87
CA ASN A 9 16.37 3.25 3.57
C ASN A 9 16.18 4.31 2.48
N ARG A 10 15.50 3.94 1.37
CA ARG A 10 15.21 4.86 0.26
C ARG A 10 14.34 6.03 0.71
N ILE A 11 13.27 5.79 1.48
CA ILE A 11 12.40 6.87 1.95
C ILE A 11 13.17 7.77 2.93
N ALA A 12 13.90 7.21 3.90
CA ALA A 12 14.68 8.00 4.86
C ALA A 12 15.74 8.88 4.16
N ALA A 13 16.44 8.35 3.15
CA ALA A 13 17.37 9.12 2.34
C ALA A 13 16.67 10.26 1.58
N ARG A 14 15.48 9.98 1.02
CA ARG A 14 14.65 10.99 0.34
C ARG A 14 14.19 12.08 1.30
N LEU A 15 13.80 11.72 2.52
CA LEU A 15 13.42 12.68 3.56
C LEU A 15 14.56 13.62 3.93
N LEU A 16 15.79 13.11 4.08
CA LEU A 16 16.97 13.93 4.30
C LEU A 16 17.16 14.95 3.17
N GLN A 17 17.09 14.49 1.91
CA GLN A 17 17.19 15.35 0.73
C GLN A 17 16.08 16.40 0.70
N HIS A 18 14.84 16.03 1.03
CA HIS A 18 13.71 16.94 1.08
C HIS A 18 13.88 18.03 2.14
N VAL A 19 14.39 17.69 3.32
CA VAL A 19 14.68 18.68 4.38
C VAL A 19 15.86 19.58 3.98
N GLU A 20 16.83 19.09 3.22
CA GLU A 20 17.91 19.92 2.67
C GLU A 20 17.45 20.91 1.61
N THR A 21 16.54 20.47 0.74
CA THR A 21 16.09 21.23 -0.42
C THR A 21 14.77 21.98 -0.21
N LEU A 22 14.16 21.82 0.98
CA LEU A 22 12.82 22.32 1.31
C LEU A 22 11.77 21.87 0.28
N SER A 23 11.81 20.59 -0.08
CA SER A 23 10.89 19.95 -1.03
C SER A 23 10.09 18.83 -0.38
N THR A 24 9.23 18.17 -1.15
CA THR A 24 8.43 17.01 -0.73
C THR A 24 8.13 16.16 -1.95
N ASP A 25 7.77 14.90 -1.76
CA ASP A 25 7.19 14.09 -2.82
C ASP A 25 5.88 14.73 -3.33
N GLN A 26 5.73 14.77 -4.65
CA GLN A 26 4.66 15.47 -5.32
C GLN A 26 4.04 14.65 -6.45
N ALA A 27 2.74 14.79 -6.64
CA ALA A 27 2.06 14.41 -7.86
C ALA A 27 2.43 15.35 -9.03
N GLU A 28 2.16 14.87 -10.24
CA GLU A 28 2.36 15.64 -11.48
C GLU A 28 1.47 16.89 -11.49
N ASP A 29 0.18 16.71 -11.22
CA ASP A 29 -0.85 17.74 -11.31
C ASP A 29 -1.71 17.83 -10.05
N LEU A 30 -2.56 18.86 -10.02
CA LEU A 30 -3.67 18.98 -9.06
C LEU A 30 -4.75 17.93 -9.36
N MET A 31 -5.39 17.38 -8.32
CA MET A 31 -6.55 16.53 -8.48
C MET A 31 -7.82 17.25 -7.99
N ARG A 32 -8.91 17.12 -8.75
CA ARG A 32 -10.24 17.61 -8.33
C ARG A 32 -11.16 16.44 -8.05
N VAL A 33 -11.66 16.36 -6.83
CA VAL A 33 -12.64 15.37 -6.39
C VAL A 33 -13.98 16.09 -6.21
N PRO A 34 -15.09 15.60 -6.79
CA PRO A 34 -16.39 16.23 -6.59
C PRO A 34 -16.72 16.30 -5.09
N SER A 35 -17.17 17.45 -4.58
CA SER A 35 -17.55 17.60 -3.16
C SER A 35 -18.68 16.64 -2.76
N ALA A 36 -19.55 16.31 -3.73
CA ALA A 36 -20.60 15.30 -3.60
C ALA A 36 -20.06 13.92 -3.19
N SER A 37 -18.78 13.61 -3.47
CA SER A 37 -18.16 12.36 -3.06
C SER A 37 -18.21 12.16 -1.53
N TYR A 38 -18.26 13.25 -0.76
CA TYR A 38 -18.28 13.25 0.71
C TYR A 38 -19.68 13.47 1.31
N THR A 39 -20.69 13.76 0.49
CA THR A 39 -22.00 14.22 0.97
C THR A 39 -23.18 13.51 0.33
N ASP A 40 -23.00 12.83 -0.81
CA ASP A 40 -24.06 12.10 -1.51
C ASP A 40 -24.30 10.71 -0.87
N PRO A 41 -25.51 10.44 -0.32
CA PRO A 41 -25.85 9.14 0.22
C PRO A 41 -25.78 7.99 -0.82
N ALA A 42 -26.03 8.26 -2.11
CA ALA A 42 -25.96 7.24 -3.14
C ALA A 42 -24.52 6.80 -3.40
N GLN A 43 -23.59 7.77 -3.47
CA GLN A 43 -22.16 7.50 -3.50
C GLN A 43 -21.71 6.68 -2.29
N TRP A 44 -22.10 7.11 -1.09
CA TRP A 44 -21.75 6.40 0.15
C TRP A 44 -22.25 4.96 0.14
N GLN A 45 -23.49 4.72 -0.31
CA GLN A 45 -24.01 3.36 -0.42
C GLN A 45 -23.17 2.51 -1.38
N ARG A 46 -22.76 3.05 -2.53
CA ARG A 46 -21.87 2.33 -3.46
C ARG A 46 -20.51 2.02 -2.83
N GLU A 47 -19.93 2.94 -2.08
CA GLU A 47 -18.70 2.70 -1.32
C GLU A 47 -18.89 1.57 -0.30
N MET A 48 -20.01 1.53 0.41
CA MET A 48 -20.29 0.43 1.35
C MET A 48 -20.39 -0.91 0.63
N GLU A 49 -21.12 -0.97 -0.49
CA GLU A 49 -21.33 -2.20 -1.25
C GLU A 49 -20.08 -2.69 -2.00
N GLN A 50 -19.29 -1.80 -2.58
CA GLN A 50 -18.17 -2.18 -3.45
C GLN A 50 -16.82 -2.22 -2.73
N ILE A 51 -16.63 -1.39 -1.70
CA ILE A 51 -15.35 -1.30 -0.97
C ILE A 51 -15.47 -2.09 0.33
N PHE A 52 -16.25 -1.59 1.29
CA PHE A 52 -16.21 -2.13 2.66
C PHE A 52 -16.81 -3.52 2.82
N LYS A 53 -17.80 -3.90 2.00
CA LYS A 53 -18.36 -5.25 2.04
C LYS A 53 -17.52 -6.31 1.32
N ARG A 54 -16.63 -5.89 0.41
CA ARG A 54 -15.96 -6.80 -0.53
C ARG A 54 -14.45 -6.89 -0.35
N LEU A 55 -13.82 -5.84 0.18
CA LEU A 55 -12.40 -5.85 0.49
C LEU A 55 -12.16 -6.36 1.92
N PRO A 56 -10.97 -6.91 2.20
CA PRO A 56 -10.53 -7.15 3.56
C PRO A 56 -10.53 -5.84 4.36
N ILE A 57 -11.29 -5.79 5.45
CA ILE A 57 -11.27 -4.68 6.41
C ILE A 57 -10.84 -5.17 7.78
N LEU A 58 -10.07 -4.37 8.50
CA LEU A 58 -9.68 -4.68 9.87
C LEU A 58 -10.94 -4.78 10.72
N ALA A 59 -11.09 -5.90 11.44
CA ALA A 59 -12.18 -6.19 12.36
C ALA A 59 -11.71 -6.12 13.83
N GLY A 60 -10.42 -6.33 14.08
CA GLY A 60 -9.82 -6.20 15.40
C GLY A 60 -8.36 -6.63 15.42
N LEU A 61 -7.74 -6.57 16.59
CA LEU A 61 -6.39 -7.06 16.82
C LEU A 61 -6.41 -8.47 17.40
N SER A 62 -5.38 -9.26 17.07
CA SER A 62 -5.22 -10.65 17.55
C SER A 62 -5.20 -10.71 19.07
N GLY A 63 -4.59 -9.71 19.71
CA GLY A 63 -4.50 -9.55 21.15
C GLY A 63 -5.84 -9.34 21.86
N GLU A 64 -6.91 -8.92 21.15
CA GLU A 64 -8.26 -8.78 21.74
C GLU A 64 -8.88 -10.15 22.09
N ILE A 65 -8.50 -11.20 21.35
CA ILE A 65 -8.97 -12.58 21.54
C ILE A 65 -7.78 -13.57 21.52
N ALA A 66 -6.72 -13.26 22.26
CA ALA A 66 -5.46 -14.01 22.24
C ALA A 66 -5.57 -15.50 22.64
N GLN A 67 -6.51 -15.85 23.53
CA GLN A 67 -6.63 -17.20 24.10
C GLN A 67 -7.79 -17.99 23.48
N PRO A 68 -7.62 -19.32 23.30
CA PRO A 68 -8.72 -20.20 22.88
C PRO A 68 -10.00 -20.02 23.69
N GLY A 69 -11.13 -19.97 22.97
CA GLY A 69 -12.46 -19.74 23.52
C GLY A 69 -12.80 -18.26 23.77
N GLN A 70 -11.86 -17.33 23.60
CA GLN A 70 -12.20 -15.91 23.65
C GLN A 70 -13.02 -15.51 22.42
N TYR A 71 -13.93 -14.57 22.62
CA TYR A 71 -14.77 -14.02 21.56
C TYR A 71 -14.94 -12.50 21.71
N LYS A 72 -15.28 -11.86 20.59
CA LYS A 72 -15.70 -10.46 20.51
C LYS A 72 -16.94 -10.36 19.61
N ALA A 73 -18.02 -9.82 20.14
CA ALA A 73 -19.29 -9.62 19.45
C ALA A 73 -19.59 -8.12 19.33
N PHE A 74 -19.75 -7.62 18.11
CA PHE A 74 -19.90 -6.19 17.82
C PHE A 74 -20.58 -5.96 16.48
N ASP A 75 -20.88 -4.69 16.17
CA ASP A 75 -21.41 -4.28 14.87
C ASP A 75 -20.31 -3.66 14.02
N LEU A 76 -20.17 -4.15 12.79
CA LEU A 76 -19.25 -3.60 11.79
C LEU A 76 -20.06 -3.27 10.54
N LEU A 77 -20.33 -1.97 10.32
CA LEU A 77 -21.10 -1.48 9.16
C LEU A 77 -22.51 -2.09 9.04
N GLY A 78 -23.23 -2.15 10.15
CA GLY A 78 -24.56 -2.75 10.23
C GLY A 78 -24.56 -4.29 10.21
N THR A 79 -23.37 -4.90 10.15
CA THR A 79 -23.20 -6.36 10.17
C THR A 79 -22.93 -6.83 11.60
N PRO A 80 -23.83 -7.60 12.23
CA PRO A 80 -23.58 -8.15 13.56
C PRO A 80 -22.52 -9.26 13.46
N LEU A 81 -21.30 -8.96 13.90
CA LEU A 81 -20.13 -9.82 13.77
C LEU A 81 -19.84 -10.54 15.09
N LEU A 82 -19.43 -11.80 14.99
CA LEU A 82 -18.88 -12.62 16.08
C LEU A 82 -17.51 -13.14 15.65
N LEU A 83 -16.46 -12.67 16.31
CA LEU A 83 -15.11 -13.21 16.20
C LEU A 83 -14.87 -14.20 17.34
N THR A 84 -14.30 -15.37 17.04
CA THR A 84 -13.94 -16.39 18.05
C THR A 84 -12.55 -16.93 17.81
N ARG A 85 -11.83 -17.24 18.90
CA ARG A 85 -10.57 -17.99 18.88
C ARG A 85 -10.85 -19.46 19.11
N LEU A 86 -10.52 -20.31 18.15
CA LEU A 86 -10.68 -21.75 18.26
C LEU A 86 -9.58 -22.39 19.11
N ARG A 87 -9.74 -23.69 19.41
CA ARG A 87 -8.79 -24.47 20.21
C ARG A 87 -7.42 -24.65 19.54
N ASP A 88 -7.40 -24.66 18.21
CA ASP A 88 -6.18 -24.73 17.40
C ASP A 88 -5.49 -23.37 17.24
N GLY A 89 -6.05 -22.31 17.82
CA GLY A 89 -5.54 -20.95 17.70
C GLY A 89 -6.07 -20.18 16.49
N SER A 90 -6.79 -20.80 15.55
CA SER A 90 -7.35 -20.10 14.40
C SER A 90 -8.54 -19.21 14.78
N VAL A 91 -8.77 -18.15 14.02
CA VAL A 91 -9.94 -17.28 14.18
C VAL A 91 -11.11 -17.80 13.34
N ARG A 92 -12.34 -17.59 13.81
CA ARG A 92 -13.56 -17.59 12.98
C ARG A 92 -14.25 -16.25 13.04
N ALA A 93 -14.78 -15.81 11.90
CA ALA A 93 -15.67 -14.66 11.80
C ALA A 93 -17.03 -15.14 11.29
N MET A 94 -18.09 -14.78 12.00
CA MET A 94 -19.43 -15.27 11.73
C MET A 94 -20.45 -14.15 11.89
N LEU A 95 -21.59 -14.27 11.20
CA LEU A 95 -22.76 -13.47 11.53
C LEU A 95 -23.28 -13.90 12.91
N ASN A 96 -23.34 -12.95 13.85
CA ASN A 96 -23.85 -13.13 15.21
C ASN A 96 -25.39 -13.17 15.20
N VAL A 97 -25.95 -14.13 14.45
CA VAL A 97 -27.38 -14.22 14.11
C VAL A 97 -27.80 -15.67 14.13
N CYS A 98 -28.69 -16.02 15.06
CA CYS A 98 -29.25 -17.36 15.17
C CYS A 98 -30.03 -17.74 13.91
N ALA A 99 -29.71 -18.88 13.29
CA ALA A 99 -30.36 -19.38 12.08
C ALA A 99 -31.87 -19.65 12.24
N HIS A 100 -32.36 -19.80 13.48
CA HIS A 100 -33.79 -20.04 13.74
C HIS A 100 -34.65 -18.81 13.43
N ARG A 101 -34.46 -17.70 14.17
CA ARG A 101 -35.28 -16.48 14.07
C ARG A 101 -34.46 -15.20 14.26
N ALA A 102 -33.23 -15.22 13.76
CA ALA A 102 -32.32 -14.08 13.68
C ALA A 102 -31.95 -13.37 15.00
N MET A 103 -32.14 -14.03 16.15
CA MET A 103 -31.73 -13.47 17.44
C MET A 103 -30.20 -13.36 17.52
N ARG A 104 -29.70 -12.22 18.03
CA ARG A 104 -28.26 -12.05 18.35
C ARG A 104 -27.86 -13.02 19.47
N LEU A 105 -26.71 -13.68 19.32
CA LEU A 105 -26.29 -14.75 20.22
C LEU A 105 -25.43 -14.25 21.38
N ALA A 106 -24.56 -13.28 21.12
CA ALA A 106 -23.61 -12.75 22.08
C ALA A 106 -23.52 -11.23 22.00
N GLU A 107 -23.03 -10.63 23.08
CA GLU A 107 -22.70 -9.21 23.18
C GLU A 107 -21.34 -9.05 23.86
N GLY A 108 -20.66 -7.95 23.56
CA GLY A 108 -19.37 -7.61 24.15
C GLY A 108 -18.28 -8.65 23.88
N SER A 109 -17.34 -8.78 24.81
CA SER A 109 -16.23 -9.72 24.73
C SER A 109 -16.23 -10.66 25.92
N GLY A 110 -15.73 -11.87 25.75
CA GLY A 110 -15.69 -12.86 26.83
C GLY A 110 -14.99 -14.14 26.44
N LYS A 111 -15.19 -15.20 27.22
CA LYS A 111 -14.68 -16.54 26.96
C LYS A 111 -15.81 -17.56 27.06
N CYS A 112 -16.09 -18.27 25.98
CA CYS A 112 -17.07 -19.36 25.98
C CYS A 112 -16.76 -20.41 24.91
N GLU A 113 -17.18 -21.65 25.15
CA GLU A 113 -17.05 -22.74 24.18
C GLU A 113 -18.30 -22.93 23.32
N ARG A 114 -19.44 -22.37 23.75
CA ARG A 114 -20.75 -22.54 23.13
C ARG A 114 -21.59 -21.29 23.34
N PHE A 115 -22.40 -20.97 22.33
CA PHE A 115 -23.35 -19.86 22.36
C PHE A 115 -24.78 -20.41 22.41
N ALA A 116 -25.47 -20.18 23.52
CA ALA A 116 -26.89 -20.50 23.63
C ALA A 116 -27.72 -19.28 23.23
N CYS A 117 -28.54 -19.43 22.18
CA CYS A 117 -29.46 -18.40 21.72
C CYS A 117 -30.41 -17.99 22.86
N PRO A 118 -30.45 -16.70 23.26
CA PRO A 118 -31.26 -16.25 24.38
C PRO A 118 -32.76 -16.37 24.13
N TYR A 119 -33.19 -16.56 22.87
CA TYR A 119 -34.60 -16.66 22.53
C TYR A 119 -35.17 -18.07 22.74
N HIS A 120 -34.56 -19.10 22.16
CA HIS A 120 -35.09 -20.47 22.18
C HIS A 120 -34.03 -21.53 22.52
N ALA A 121 -32.89 -21.13 23.09
CA ALA A 121 -31.84 -22.03 23.57
C ALA A 121 -31.26 -23.01 22.52
N TRP A 122 -31.29 -22.63 21.24
CA TRP A 122 -30.45 -23.25 20.21
C TRP A 122 -29.00 -23.02 20.57
N VAL A 123 -28.18 -24.07 20.52
CA VAL A 123 -26.79 -24.02 20.98
C VAL A 123 -25.86 -24.19 19.79
N TYR A 124 -24.99 -23.22 19.60
CA TYR A 124 -23.93 -23.23 18.59
C TYR A 124 -22.59 -23.46 19.25
N GLY A 125 -21.68 -24.14 18.57
CA GLY A 125 -20.26 -24.22 18.95
C GLY A 125 -19.56 -22.88 18.77
N ASN A 126 -18.34 -22.75 19.30
CA ASN A 126 -17.51 -21.57 19.05
C ASN A 126 -17.00 -21.48 17.60
N ASP A 127 -17.17 -22.53 16.81
CA ASP A 127 -16.96 -22.60 15.36
C ASP A 127 -18.23 -22.25 14.55
N GLY A 128 -19.36 -22.01 15.23
CA GLY A 128 -20.65 -21.69 14.61
C GLY A 128 -21.51 -22.89 14.24
N ASN A 129 -21.05 -24.12 14.44
CA ASN A 129 -21.85 -25.31 14.13
C ASN A 129 -23.06 -25.43 15.07
N LEU A 130 -24.25 -25.74 14.53
CA LEU A 130 -25.43 -25.97 15.36
C LEU A 130 -25.33 -27.33 16.07
N LEU A 131 -25.15 -27.29 17.39
CA LEU A 131 -24.97 -28.48 18.22
C LEU A 131 -26.32 -29.03 18.70
N ARG A 132 -27.20 -28.15 19.19
CA ARG A 132 -28.44 -28.56 19.87
C ARG A 132 -29.61 -27.65 19.53
N ILE A 133 -30.75 -28.27 19.26
CA ILE A 133 -32.06 -27.63 19.16
C ILE A 133 -32.81 -27.95 20.46
N ALA A 134 -33.35 -26.95 21.14
CA ALA A 134 -34.17 -27.18 22.32
C ALA A 134 -35.49 -27.86 21.93
N GLY A 135 -35.91 -28.89 22.67
CA GLY A 135 -37.14 -29.63 22.38
C GLY A 135 -37.11 -30.39 21.05
N GLN A 136 -35.95 -30.94 20.66
CA GLN A 136 -35.73 -31.59 19.36
C GLN A 136 -36.84 -32.60 18.99
N ASP A 137 -37.30 -33.41 19.95
CA ASP A 137 -38.37 -34.40 19.75
C ASP A 137 -39.71 -33.80 19.29
N THR A 138 -39.95 -32.52 19.58
CA THR A 138 -41.16 -31.77 19.19
C THR A 138 -40.92 -30.78 18.07
N TYR A 139 -39.65 -30.52 17.70
CA TYR A 139 -39.30 -29.57 16.65
C TYR A 139 -39.37 -30.20 15.25
N GLY A 140 -39.11 -31.52 15.16
CA GLY A 140 -39.07 -32.28 13.91
C GLY A 140 -37.65 -32.56 13.43
N ASP A 141 -37.55 -33.22 12.28
CA ASP A 141 -36.26 -33.55 11.65
C ASP A 141 -35.61 -32.30 11.05
N VAL A 142 -34.36 -32.04 11.46
CA VAL A 142 -33.60 -30.86 11.03
C VAL A 142 -32.19 -31.29 10.64
N ASP A 143 -31.77 -30.90 9.45
CA ASP A 143 -30.37 -30.92 9.08
C ASP A 143 -29.63 -29.78 9.78
N LYS A 144 -28.95 -30.10 10.89
CA LYS A 144 -28.16 -29.13 11.66
C LYS A 144 -26.98 -28.57 10.87
N ALA A 145 -26.45 -29.31 9.88
CA ALA A 145 -25.32 -28.85 9.08
C ALA A 145 -25.69 -27.66 8.20
N ALA A 146 -26.95 -27.60 7.74
CA ALA A 146 -27.47 -26.48 6.95
C ALA A 146 -27.83 -25.24 7.80
N LEU A 147 -27.81 -25.34 9.14
CA LEU A 147 -28.26 -24.29 10.06
C LEU A 147 -27.18 -23.84 11.04
N GLY A 148 -25.90 -23.98 10.67
CA GLY A 148 -24.79 -23.32 11.35
C GLY A 148 -24.82 -21.80 11.16
N LEU A 149 -24.01 -21.08 11.93
CA LEU A 149 -23.83 -19.64 11.73
C LEU A 149 -23.15 -19.38 10.39
N THR A 150 -23.64 -18.37 9.66
CA THR A 150 -23.05 -17.93 8.40
C THR A 150 -21.61 -17.47 8.64
N GLN A 151 -20.67 -18.18 8.03
CA GLN A 151 -19.25 -17.87 8.10
C GLN A 151 -18.92 -16.70 7.16
N LEU A 152 -17.97 -15.87 7.58
CA LEU A 152 -17.36 -14.82 6.77
C LEU A 152 -15.89 -15.15 6.50
N PRO A 153 -15.35 -14.82 5.32
CA PRO A 153 -13.91 -14.89 5.08
C PRO A 153 -13.16 -14.08 6.14
N VAL A 154 -12.16 -14.71 6.76
CA VAL A 154 -11.35 -14.12 7.83
C VAL A 154 -9.89 -14.45 7.60
N TYR A 155 -9.03 -13.47 7.82
CA TYR A 155 -7.57 -13.59 7.68
C TYR A 155 -6.92 -12.97 8.90
N GLU A 156 -5.95 -13.68 9.48
CA GLU A 156 -5.15 -13.19 10.60
C GLU A 156 -3.69 -13.20 10.20
N ARG A 157 -3.05 -12.03 10.23
CA ARG A 157 -1.64 -11.86 9.89
C ARG A 157 -1.07 -10.63 10.56
N ALA A 158 0.21 -10.66 10.96
CA ALA A 158 0.90 -9.55 11.63
C ALA A 158 0.18 -8.98 12.88
N GLY A 159 -0.57 -9.81 13.61
CA GLY A 159 -1.35 -9.34 14.77
C GLY A 159 -2.68 -8.67 14.42
N LEU A 160 -3.06 -8.60 13.15
CA LEU A 160 -4.28 -7.97 12.64
C LEU A 160 -5.29 -9.03 12.18
N ILE A 161 -6.57 -8.85 12.51
CA ILE A 161 -7.67 -9.71 12.06
C ILE A 161 -8.51 -8.94 11.03
N PHE A 162 -8.52 -9.44 9.79
CA PHE A 162 -9.31 -8.90 8.68
C PHE A 162 -10.52 -9.78 8.39
N VAL A 163 -11.61 -9.16 7.97
CA VAL A 163 -12.86 -9.83 7.55
C VAL A 163 -13.35 -9.25 6.23
N VAL A 164 -13.93 -10.09 5.39
CA VAL A 164 -14.75 -9.67 4.24
C VAL A 164 -16.22 -9.84 4.63
N LEU A 165 -17.02 -8.77 4.57
CA LEU A 165 -18.40 -8.81 5.07
C LEU A 165 -19.39 -9.52 4.12
N THR A 166 -18.97 -9.84 2.90
CA THR A 166 -19.75 -10.63 1.95
C THR A 166 -19.48 -12.13 2.18
N PRO A 167 -20.47 -12.92 2.65
CA PRO A 167 -20.29 -14.35 2.87
C PRO A 167 -19.86 -15.08 1.58
N GLY A 168 -18.87 -15.97 1.69
CA GLY A 168 -18.38 -16.79 0.59
C GLY A 168 -17.58 -16.04 -0.49
N LEU A 169 -17.29 -14.75 -0.32
CA LEU A 169 -16.43 -14.01 -1.25
C LEU A 169 -14.95 -14.28 -0.95
N GLU A 170 -14.33 -15.14 -1.74
CA GLU A 170 -12.89 -15.35 -1.67
C GLU A 170 -12.14 -14.14 -2.27
N VAL A 171 -11.03 -13.79 -1.62
CA VAL A 171 -10.17 -12.68 -2.02
C VAL A 171 -8.73 -13.15 -1.96
N ASP A 172 -7.91 -12.70 -2.92
CA ASP A 172 -6.46 -12.88 -2.83
C ASP A 172 -5.92 -11.93 -1.75
N PHE A 173 -5.95 -12.38 -0.50
CA PHE A 173 -5.55 -11.57 0.65
C PHE A 173 -4.07 -11.18 0.61
N ALA A 174 -3.20 -12.09 0.16
CA ALA A 174 -1.77 -11.82 0.05
C ALA A 174 -1.49 -10.80 -1.07
N GLY A 175 -2.08 -11.00 -2.25
CA GLY A 175 -1.96 -10.06 -3.37
C GLY A 175 -2.58 -8.68 -3.06
N TYR A 176 -3.68 -8.65 -2.31
CA TYR A 176 -4.34 -7.40 -1.90
C TYR A 176 -3.42 -6.53 -1.04
N LEU A 177 -2.83 -7.12 0.02
CA LEU A 177 -1.98 -6.36 0.94
C LEU A 177 -0.61 -6.02 0.34
N GLY A 178 -0.12 -6.83 -0.61
CA GLY A 178 1.22 -6.71 -1.15
C GLY A 178 2.28 -6.62 -0.06
N GLY A 179 3.39 -5.94 -0.32
CA GLY A 179 4.50 -5.79 0.65
C GLY A 179 4.17 -5.03 1.95
N MET A 180 2.99 -4.41 2.08
CA MET A 180 2.62 -3.69 3.30
C MET A 180 2.46 -4.63 4.49
N ILE A 181 2.00 -5.87 4.29
CA ILE A 181 1.85 -6.78 5.42
C ILE A 181 3.21 -7.29 5.90
N GLU A 182 4.15 -7.56 4.99
CA GLU A 182 5.52 -7.93 5.33
C GLU A 182 6.27 -6.79 6.06
N ASP A 183 5.99 -5.53 5.72
CA ASP A 183 6.49 -4.37 6.45
C ASP A 183 6.02 -4.36 7.91
N ILE A 184 4.73 -4.61 8.15
CA ILE A 184 4.17 -4.70 9.50
C ILE A 184 4.69 -5.94 10.24
N GLU A 185 4.86 -7.07 9.57
CA GLU A 185 5.43 -8.29 10.16
C GLU A 185 6.86 -8.07 10.69
N GLN A 186 7.67 -7.27 9.98
CA GLN A 186 9.04 -6.95 10.41
C GLN A 186 9.12 -6.17 11.72
N LEU A 187 8.05 -5.48 12.12
CA LEU A 187 7.97 -4.81 13.42
C LEU A 187 7.77 -5.80 14.59
N GLY A 188 7.42 -7.06 14.30
CA GLY A 188 7.07 -8.06 15.31
C GLY A 188 5.70 -7.79 15.96
N PHE A 189 4.80 -7.10 15.25
CA PHE A 189 3.55 -6.54 15.78
C PHE A 189 2.61 -7.61 16.37
N ALA A 190 2.70 -8.85 15.87
CA ALA A 190 1.93 -9.99 16.36
C ALA A 190 2.23 -10.37 17.81
N ASP A 191 3.44 -10.08 18.30
CA ASP A 191 3.90 -10.43 19.65
C ASP A 191 3.66 -9.31 20.67
N TRP A 192 3.14 -8.17 20.24
CA TRP A 192 2.96 -7.01 21.09
C TRP A 192 1.73 -7.15 21.99
N HIS A 193 1.84 -6.57 23.18
CA HIS A 193 0.78 -6.58 24.18
C HIS A 193 -0.35 -5.62 23.82
N TYR A 194 -1.57 -6.14 23.74
CA TYR A 194 -2.75 -5.32 23.58
C TYR A 194 -3.12 -4.58 24.88
N CYS A 195 -3.08 -3.24 24.85
CA CYS A 195 -3.34 -2.40 26.02
C CYS A 195 -4.81 -2.02 26.16
N GLY A 196 -5.53 -1.85 25.06
CA GLY A 196 -6.93 -1.45 25.07
C GLY A 196 -7.28 -0.63 23.83
N ASN A 197 -8.45 0.01 23.87
CA ASN A 197 -8.88 0.92 22.82
C ASN A 197 -9.62 2.15 23.38
N ARG A 198 -9.78 3.15 22.51
CA ARG A 198 -10.68 4.29 22.67
C ARG A 198 -11.48 4.51 21.40
N GLU A 199 -12.59 5.22 21.51
CA GLU A 199 -13.46 5.53 20.39
C GLU A 199 -13.60 7.03 20.20
N ILE A 200 -13.60 7.46 18.95
CA ILE A 200 -13.84 8.84 18.51
C ILE A 200 -14.80 8.85 17.31
N HIS A 201 -15.42 10.00 17.04
CA HIS A 201 -16.41 10.16 15.98
C HIS A 201 -16.10 11.38 15.11
N GLY A 202 -16.30 11.26 13.79
CA GLY A 202 -15.98 12.31 12.84
C GLY A 202 -16.97 12.42 11.69
N GLY A 203 -16.58 13.20 10.68
CA GLY A 203 -17.34 13.41 9.44
C GLY A 203 -17.39 12.18 8.52
N ASN A 204 -17.56 12.37 7.20
CA ASN A 204 -17.45 11.26 6.25
C ASN A 204 -16.11 10.51 6.42
N TRP A 205 -16.12 9.18 6.24
CA TRP A 205 -14.91 8.36 6.40
C TRP A 205 -13.73 8.84 5.55
N LYS A 206 -13.98 9.35 4.34
CA LYS A 206 -12.92 9.89 3.47
C LYS A 206 -12.31 11.17 4.03
N VAL A 207 -13.06 12.00 4.77
CA VAL A 207 -12.50 13.20 5.42
C VAL A 207 -11.50 12.79 6.50
N ALA A 208 -11.83 11.78 7.30
CA ALA A 208 -10.90 11.26 8.31
C ALA A 208 -9.69 10.59 7.66
N TYR A 209 -9.91 9.78 6.62
CA TYR A 209 -8.84 9.09 5.91
C TYR A 209 -7.90 10.08 5.20
N ASP A 210 -8.45 11.13 4.56
CA ASP A 210 -7.68 12.19 3.91
C ASP A 210 -6.67 12.85 4.88
N GLY A 211 -7.06 13.05 6.14
CA GLY A 211 -6.18 13.62 7.17
C GLY A 211 -5.01 12.71 7.58
N TYR A 212 -5.07 11.41 7.30
CA TYR A 212 -3.96 10.48 7.57
C TYR A 212 -2.90 10.46 6.46
N LEU A 213 -3.17 11.07 5.31
CA LEU A 213 -2.39 10.89 4.08
C LEU A 213 -1.42 12.03 3.76
N GLU A 214 -1.38 13.06 4.60
CA GLU A 214 -0.54 14.22 4.40
C GLU A 214 -0.15 14.91 5.73
N GLY A 215 0.91 15.71 5.68
CA GLY A 215 1.39 16.56 6.78
C GLY A 215 1.38 18.05 6.44
N TYR A 216 0.62 18.44 5.41
CA TYR A 216 0.43 19.82 4.99
C TYR A 216 -0.33 20.63 6.05
N HIS A 217 -1.29 20.04 6.75
CA HIS A 217 -2.03 20.71 7.82
C HIS A 217 -1.24 20.87 9.13
N PHE A 218 -0.11 20.16 9.32
CA PHE A 218 0.59 20.09 10.60
C PHE A 218 0.90 21.46 11.22
N ALA A 219 1.44 22.40 10.45
CA ALA A 219 1.77 23.72 10.98
C ALA A 219 0.55 24.54 11.44
N ALA A 220 -0.61 24.32 10.82
CA ALA A 220 -1.83 25.07 11.09
C ALA A 220 -2.70 24.42 12.17
N ALA A 221 -2.85 23.10 12.12
CA ALA A 221 -3.73 22.32 13.00
C ALA A 221 -3.04 21.85 14.29
N HIS A 222 -1.74 21.54 14.22
CA HIS A 222 -0.97 20.97 15.34
C HIS A 222 0.21 21.85 15.78
N PRO A 223 0.06 23.19 15.97
CA PRO A 223 1.19 24.07 16.20
C PRO A 223 1.91 23.78 17.53
N GLN A 224 1.24 23.23 18.55
CA GLN A 224 1.84 22.91 19.85
C GLN A 224 2.23 21.44 20.03
N THR A 225 1.80 20.55 19.12
CA THR A 225 1.98 19.09 19.23
C THR A 225 2.88 18.60 18.10
N ILE A 226 2.31 18.11 17.00
CA ILE A 226 3.03 17.46 15.89
C ILE A 226 4.03 18.41 15.24
N HIS A 227 3.64 19.66 14.98
CA HIS A 227 4.53 20.62 14.31
C HIS A 227 5.77 20.97 15.14
N GLN A 228 5.78 20.79 16.46
CA GLN A 228 6.98 21.04 17.26
C GLN A 228 8.09 20.04 16.95
N ARG A 229 7.73 18.80 16.59
CA ARG A 229 8.67 17.70 16.34
C ARG A 229 8.87 17.43 14.86
N THR A 230 7.85 17.61 14.03
CA THR A 230 7.84 17.12 12.64
C THR A 230 7.70 18.30 11.67
N TYR A 231 8.40 18.22 10.52
CA TYR A 231 8.23 19.21 9.46
C TYR A 231 6.81 19.15 8.89
N SER A 232 6.22 20.30 8.62
CA SER A 232 4.97 20.37 7.87
C SER A 232 5.28 20.39 6.38
N ASN A 233 4.46 19.70 5.59
CA ASN A 233 4.53 19.65 4.13
C ASN A 233 5.84 19.09 3.56
N ILE A 234 6.53 18.23 4.31
CA ILE A 234 7.69 17.46 3.84
C ILE A 234 7.40 15.99 4.12
N MET A 235 7.23 15.20 3.06
CA MET A 235 6.83 13.80 3.12
C MET A 235 7.58 12.97 2.07
N GLY A 236 7.74 11.69 2.35
CA GLY A 236 8.20 10.69 1.39
C GLY A 236 7.21 9.53 1.32
N PHE A 237 6.92 9.03 0.12
CA PHE A 237 5.91 7.98 -0.08
C PHE A 237 6.50 6.72 -0.72
N HIS A 238 5.92 5.59 -0.31
CA HIS A 238 5.94 4.34 -1.04
C HIS A 238 4.54 3.71 -1.03
N PHE A 239 4.17 3.04 -2.12
CA PHE A 239 2.82 2.52 -2.34
C PHE A 239 2.86 1.00 -2.58
N TYR A 240 2.03 0.26 -1.86
CA TYR A 240 1.76 -1.16 -2.11
C TYR A 240 0.30 -1.28 -2.55
N GLY A 241 0.04 -1.14 -3.86
CA GLY A 241 -1.34 -1.07 -4.33
C GLY A 241 -2.08 0.12 -3.70
N PRO A 242 -3.24 -0.11 -3.04
CA PRO A 242 -4.00 0.94 -2.35
C PRO A 242 -3.42 1.32 -0.98
N HIS A 243 -2.40 0.62 -0.50
CA HIS A 243 -1.78 0.83 0.81
C HIS A 243 -0.59 1.79 0.70
N GLN A 244 -0.36 2.60 1.73
CA GLN A 244 0.66 3.65 1.68
C GLN A 244 1.58 3.60 2.90
N LEU A 245 2.88 3.67 2.65
CA LEU A 245 3.90 3.93 3.67
C LEU A 245 4.35 5.38 3.50
N ILE A 246 4.11 6.20 4.53
CA ILE A 246 4.31 7.65 4.48
C ILE A 246 5.36 8.02 5.52
N GLY A 247 6.50 8.52 5.06
CA GLY A 247 7.58 9.01 5.90
C GLY A 247 7.42 10.49 6.23
N PHE A 248 7.62 10.83 7.50
CA PHE A 248 7.62 12.20 7.99
C PHE A 248 8.93 12.51 8.71
N PRO A 249 9.70 13.53 8.28
CA PRO A 249 10.96 13.86 8.93
C PRO A 249 10.73 14.64 10.22
N GLN A 250 11.43 14.24 11.28
CA GLN A 250 11.54 15.03 12.50
C GLN A 250 12.46 16.24 12.25
N LYS A 251 12.28 17.32 13.01
CA LYS A 251 13.04 18.57 12.86
C LYS A 251 14.54 18.42 13.15
N ASP A 252 14.92 17.37 13.88
CA ASP A 252 16.30 17.03 14.18
C ASP A 252 16.88 15.92 13.27
N ILE A 253 16.18 15.53 12.17
CA ILE A 253 16.60 14.43 11.27
C ILE A 253 18.08 14.53 10.83
N LYS A 254 18.55 15.72 10.48
CA LYS A 254 19.94 15.92 10.04
C LYS A 254 20.96 15.62 11.14
N ALA A 255 20.63 16.00 12.38
CA ALA A 255 21.49 15.73 13.53
C ALA A 255 21.44 14.24 13.91
N ARG A 256 20.25 13.63 13.86
CA ARG A 256 20.03 12.23 14.23
C ARG A 256 20.66 11.24 13.27
N LEU A 257 20.67 11.56 11.98
CA LEU A 257 21.16 10.67 10.93
C LEU A 257 22.56 11.05 10.42
N GLN A 258 23.23 12.00 11.08
CA GLN A 258 24.57 12.40 10.69
C GLN A 258 25.56 11.23 10.80
N GLY A 259 26.18 10.85 9.68
CA GLY A 259 27.17 9.78 9.64
C GLY A 259 26.59 8.36 9.69
N VAL A 260 25.26 8.22 9.69
CA VAL A 260 24.60 6.92 9.53
C VAL A 260 24.79 6.44 8.09
N PRO A 261 25.30 5.22 7.86
CA PRO A 261 25.39 4.63 6.52
C PRO A 261 24.02 4.53 5.83
N ALA A 262 23.99 4.73 4.51
CA ALA A 262 22.73 4.75 3.76
C ALA A 262 21.95 3.43 3.82
N ASP A 263 22.64 2.31 3.99
CA ASP A 263 22.08 0.97 4.15
C ASP A 263 21.60 0.65 5.58
N GLU A 264 21.88 1.53 6.55
CA GLU A 264 21.48 1.39 7.97
C GLU A 264 20.35 2.35 8.37
N LEU A 265 19.91 3.25 7.49
CA LEU A 265 18.89 4.26 7.80
C LEU A 265 17.56 3.66 8.32
N HIS A 266 17.17 2.49 7.85
CA HIS A 266 15.96 1.74 8.25
C HIS A 266 15.93 1.37 9.74
N LEU A 267 17.09 1.38 10.42
CA LEU A 267 17.18 1.12 11.86
C LEU A 267 16.75 2.32 12.72
N HIS A 268 16.41 3.45 12.09
CA HIS A 268 16.18 4.73 12.76
C HIS A 268 14.73 5.26 12.66
N GLU A 269 13.74 4.43 12.33
CA GLU A 269 12.33 4.80 12.52
C GLU A 269 12.10 5.21 13.98
N ASN A 270 11.39 6.32 14.21
CA ASN A 270 11.22 7.04 15.49
C ASN A 270 12.46 7.79 16.00
N HIS A 271 13.57 7.77 15.26
CA HIS A 271 14.83 8.45 15.62
C HIS A 271 15.34 9.32 14.47
N GLY A 272 14.59 10.38 14.18
CA GLY A 272 14.87 11.33 13.09
C GLY A 272 13.77 11.37 12.03
N TYR A 273 12.97 10.31 11.89
CA TYR A 273 11.77 10.30 11.06
C TYR A 273 10.79 9.27 11.62
N ASP A 274 9.52 9.37 11.23
CA ASP A 274 8.48 8.41 11.58
C ASP A 274 7.77 7.92 10.32
N PHE A 275 7.16 6.74 10.42
CA PHE A 275 6.27 6.22 9.39
C PHE A 275 4.81 6.17 9.86
N VAL A 276 3.91 6.54 8.97
CA VAL A 276 2.50 6.16 9.03
C VAL A 276 2.24 5.11 7.97
N ARG A 277 1.59 4.02 8.36
CA ARG A 277 1.19 2.93 7.46
C ARG A 277 -0.32 2.95 7.32
N THR A 278 -0.83 3.09 6.12
CA THR A 278 -2.27 3.02 5.86
C THR A 278 -2.61 1.74 5.10
N LEU A 279 -3.51 0.94 5.67
CA LEU A 279 -4.11 -0.19 4.96
C LEU A 279 -5.52 0.24 4.54
N PHE A 280 -5.66 0.61 3.26
CA PHE A 280 -6.97 0.84 2.66
C PHE A 280 -7.91 -0.36 2.91
N PRO A 281 -9.21 -0.12 3.17
CA PRO A 281 -9.86 1.19 3.27
C PRO A 281 -9.88 1.78 4.69
N ASN A 282 -9.41 1.08 5.72
CA ASN A 282 -9.91 1.33 7.07
C ASN A 282 -8.87 1.30 8.20
N VAL A 283 -7.57 1.33 7.88
CA VAL A 283 -6.50 1.31 8.88
C VAL A 283 -5.51 2.44 8.68
N SER A 284 -5.09 3.06 9.78
CA SER A 284 -3.86 3.85 9.91
C SER A 284 -3.08 3.40 11.13
N ILE A 285 -1.78 3.14 10.99
CA ILE A 285 -0.88 2.70 12.05
C ILE A 285 0.24 3.73 12.19
N PHE A 286 0.38 4.25 13.41
CA PHE A 286 1.52 5.06 13.81
C PHE A 286 2.27 4.34 14.93
N VAL A 287 3.48 3.89 14.61
CA VAL A 287 4.36 3.22 15.58
C VAL A 287 5.04 4.30 16.40
N ALA A 288 4.84 4.28 17.72
CA ALA A 288 5.58 5.12 18.64
C ALA A 288 6.44 4.26 19.59
N PRO A 289 7.54 4.79 20.13
CA PRO A 289 8.32 4.11 21.17
C PRO A 289 7.50 3.83 22.43
N GLU A 290 6.68 4.78 22.85
CA GLU A 290 5.94 4.75 24.13
C GLU A 290 4.70 3.86 24.06
N ILE A 291 3.84 4.04 23.07
CA ILE A 291 2.68 3.18 22.82
C ILE A 291 2.23 3.36 21.38
N THR A 292 1.98 2.26 20.68
CA THR A 292 1.61 2.31 19.27
C THR A 292 0.11 2.34 19.10
N GLN A 293 -0.34 3.18 18.16
CA GLN A 293 -1.74 3.38 17.86
C GLN A 293 -2.10 2.75 16.50
N VAL A 294 -3.18 1.98 16.48
CA VAL A 294 -3.81 1.44 15.28
C VAL A 294 -5.23 1.98 15.19
N ALA A 295 -5.45 2.96 14.31
CA ALA A 295 -6.76 3.52 14.04
C ALA A 295 -7.54 2.61 13.08
N GLN A 296 -8.65 2.05 13.55
CA GLN A 296 -9.64 1.31 12.76
C GLN A 296 -10.80 2.26 12.44
N LEU A 297 -10.77 2.85 11.26
CA LEU A 297 -11.83 3.75 10.77
C LEU A 297 -13.03 2.93 10.30
N ILE A 298 -14.24 3.33 10.70
CA ILE A 298 -15.48 2.63 10.32
C ILE A 298 -16.48 3.69 9.86
N PRO A 299 -16.92 3.69 8.59
CA PRO A 299 -18.01 4.53 8.15
C PRO A 299 -19.22 4.43 9.09
N GLY A 300 -19.82 5.58 9.39
CA GLY A 300 -21.01 5.67 10.24
C GLY A 300 -22.25 5.16 9.49
N PRO A 301 -23.43 5.18 10.14
CA PRO A 301 -24.68 4.75 9.51
C PRO A 301 -25.16 5.69 8.38
N THR A 302 -24.57 6.89 8.27
CA THR A 302 -24.88 7.88 7.24
C THR A 302 -23.61 8.42 6.59
N VAL A 303 -23.76 9.05 5.42
CA VAL A 303 -22.64 9.61 4.63
C VAL A 303 -21.81 10.64 5.39
N GLY A 304 -22.38 11.38 6.33
CA GLY A 304 -21.68 12.46 7.03
C GLY A 304 -20.96 12.03 8.29
N GLU A 305 -20.93 10.74 8.61
CA GLU A 305 -20.50 10.22 9.90
C GLU A 305 -19.45 9.12 9.76
N ASN A 306 -18.55 9.04 10.73
CA ASN A 306 -17.68 7.90 10.96
C ASN A 306 -17.46 7.66 12.45
N ARG A 307 -17.01 6.45 12.76
CA ARG A 307 -16.55 6.02 14.07
C ARG A 307 -15.18 5.40 13.91
N THR A 308 -14.21 5.81 14.72
CA THR A 308 -12.87 5.26 14.68
C THR A 308 -12.52 4.66 16.02
N VAL A 309 -12.11 3.40 16.00
CA VAL A 309 -11.58 2.70 17.17
C VAL A 309 -10.06 2.83 17.14
N LEU A 310 -9.52 3.58 18.10
CA LEU A 310 -8.08 3.70 18.33
C LEU A 310 -7.64 2.53 19.21
N HIS A 311 -7.04 1.52 18.62
CA HIS A 311 -6.43 0.41 19.36
C HIS A 311 -5.02 0.80 19.77
N PHE A 312 -4.61 0.39 20.96
CA PHE A 312 -3.30 0.69 21.49
C PHE A 312 -2.58 -0.57 21.89
N ILE A 313 -1.35 -0.71 21.40
CA ILE A 313 -0.50 -1.86 21.68
C ILE A 313 0.92 -1.42 22.04
N HIS A 314 1.56 -2.23 22.87
CA HIS A 314 2.89 -1.96 23.42
C HIS A 314 3.79 -3.17 23.18
N ARG A 315 5.08 -2.96 22.90
CA ARG A 315 6.06 -4.05 22.65
C ARG A 315 6.11 -5.11 23.76
N HIS A 316 5.81 -4.69 24.97
CA HIS A 316 5.84 -5.52 26.17
C HIS A 316 4.59 -5.31 27.03
N ALA A 317 4.20 -6.32 27.80
CA ALA A 317 3.16 -6.17 28.81
C ALA A 317 3.65 -5.25 29.95
N PRO A 318 2.75 -4.50 30.61
CA PRO A 318 3.13 -3.69 31.77
C PRO A 318 3.61 -4.59 32.91
N GLU A 319 4.74 -4.24 33.51
CA GLU A 319 5.37 -5.02 34.58
C GLU A 319 4.63 -4.86 35.92
N ASN A 320 3.94 -3.73 36.10
CA ASN A 320 3.25 -3.37 37.33
C ASN A 320 2.04 -2.44 37.05
N ASP A 321 1.26 -2.17 38.10
CA ASP A 321 0.05 -1.35 38.00
C ASP A 321 0.34 0.13 37.71
N GLU A 322 1.51 0.66 38.11
CA GLU A 322 1.92 2.03 37.80
C GLU A 322 2.13 2.20 36.29
N GLN A 323 2.85 1.27 35.66
CA GLN A 323 3.03 1.27 34.21
C GLN A 323 1.71 1.06 33.47
N ARG A 324 0.82 0.20 33.99
CA ARG A 324 -0.54 0.04 33.43
C ARG A 324 -1.32 1.37 33.46
N GLN A 325 -1.28 2.09 34.59
CA GLN A 325 -1.94 3.39 34.72
C GLN A 325 -1.32 4.46 33.82
N ALA A 326 0.01 4.46 33.67
CA ALA A 326 0.69 5.34 32.74
C ALA A 326 0.28 5.08 31.29
N ASN A 327 0.13 3.80 30.90
CA ASN A 327 -0.38 3.43 29.58
C ASN A 327 -1.82 3.92 29.39
N GLU A 328 -2.72 3.73 30.38
CA GLU A 328 -4.09 4.26 30.32
C GLU A 328 -4.13 5.78 30.13
N ALA A 329 -3.34 6.51 30.90
CA ALA A 329 -3.26 7.97 30.79
C ALA A 329 -2.70 8.41 29.42
N MET A 330 -1.72 7.70 28.88
CA MET A 330 -1.18 7.97 27.54
C MET A 330 -2.22 7.68 26.45
N MET A 331 -2.98 6.58 26.56
CA MET A 331 -4.07 6.26 25.64
C MET A 331 -5.15 7.34 25.65
N ASP A 332 -5.54 7.83 26.83
CA ASP A 332 -6.50 8.92 26.96
C ASP A 332 -6.00 10.22 26.33
N TRP A 333 -4.74 10.57 26.59
CA TRP A 333 -4.12 11.77 26.05
C TRP A 333 -3.99 11.71 24.52
N LEU A 334 -3.50 10.61 23.96
CA LEU A 334 -3.41 10.41 22.51
C LEU A 334 -4.79 10.50 21.85
N ARG A 335 -5.80 9.86 22.44
CA ARG A 335 -7.17 9.98 21.97
C ARG A 335 -7.65 11.44 22.00
N ASP A 336 -7.41 12.16 23.08
CA ASP A 336 -7.85 13.57 23.21
C ASP A 336 -7.16 14.45 22.16
N VAL A 337 -5.88 14.25 21.89
CA VAL A 337 -5.15 14.97 20.83
C VAL A 337 -5.79 14.70 19.46
N VAL A 338 -5.99 13.43 19.09
CA VAL A 338 -6.59 13.07 17.80
C VAL A 338 -8.04 13.59 17.68
N ASP A 339 -8.84 13.47 18.74
CA ASP A 339 -10.23 13.93 18.73
C ASP A 339 -10.33 15.46 18.59
N THR A 340 -9.54 16.18 19.39
CA THR A 340 -9.64 17.65 19.48
C THR A 340 -8.90 18.38 18.36
N GLU A 341 -7.77 17.86 17.89
CA GLU A 341 -6.96 18.53 16.88
C GLU A 341 -7.30 18.07 15.45
N ASP A 342 -7.55 16.77 15.21
CA ASP A 342 -7.86 16.24 13.88
C ASP A 342 -9.37 16.14 13.61
N TYR A 343 -10.07 15.34 14.40
CA TYR A 343 -11.47 14.98 14.11
C TYR A 343 -12.41 16.17 14.24
N SER A 344 -12.13 17.09 15.17
CA SER A 344 -12.86 18.35 15.29
C SER A 344 -12.74 19.24 14.03
N LEU A 345 -11.58 19.22 13.34
CA LEU A 345 -11.40 19.89 12.06
C LEU A 345 -12.15 19.15 10.96
N GLY A 346 -12.09 17.82 10.95
CA GLY A 346 -12.85 16.98 10.02
C GLY A 346 -14.36 17.26 10.05
N LEU A 347 -14.95 17.47 11.24
CA LEU A 347 -16.36 17.86 11.37
C LEU A 347 -16.66 19.24 10.78
N LYS A 348 -15.75 20.21 10.95
CA LYS A 348 -15.90 21.54 10.32
C LYS A 348 -15.77 21.45 8.81
N ILE A 349 -14.84 20.64 8.30
CA ILE A 349 -14.68 20.35 6.87
C ILE A 349 -15.96 19.73 6.32
N GLN A 350 -16.53 18.73 7.02
CA GLN A 350 -17.81 18.12 6.62
C GLN A 350 -18.95 19.14 6.55
N GLY A 351 -19.04 20.05 7.52
CA GLY A 351 -20.01 21.16 7.48
C GLY A 351 -19.79 22.10 6.30
N GLY A 352 -18.53 22.41 5.97
CA GLY A 352 -18.15 23.18 4.78
C GLY A 352 -18.53 22.48 3.47
N LEU A 353 -18.28 21.17 3.35
CA LEU A 353 -18.67 20.36 2.20
C LEU A 353 -20.19 20.32 2.03
N ALA A 354 -20.94 20.13 3.12
CA ALA A 354 -22.39 20.09 3.12
C ALA A 354 -23.05 21.42 2.74
N SER A 355 -22.35 22.55 2.88
CA SER A 355 -22.86 23.87 2.47
C SER A 355 -23.04 24.02 0.96
N GLY A 356 -22.38 23.16 0.15
CA GLY A 356 -22.40 23.26 -1.30
C GLY A 356 -21.64 24.47 -1.87
N ALA A 357 -20.82 25.15 -1.05
CA ALA A 357 -20.10 26.36 -1.45
C ALA A 357 -19.18 26.13 -2.66
N PHE A 358 -18.59 24.94 -2.78
CA PHE A 358 -17.74 24.54 -3.90
C PHE A 358 -18.13 23.17 -4.43
N GLN A 359 -18.06 23.01 -5.75
CA GLN A 359 -18.41 21.76 -6.44
C GLN A 359 -17.31 20.70 -6.35
N HIS A 360 -16.07 21.09 -6.04
CA HIS A 360 -14.93 20.19 -5.96
C HIS A 360 -14.04 20.52 -4.76
N VAL A 361 -13.50 19.47 -4.13
CA VAL A 361 -12.29 19.51 -3.31
C VAL A 361 -11.09 19.44 -4.25
N THR A 362 -10.07 20.25 -4.00
CA THR A 362 -8.84 20.28 -4.81
C THR A 362 -7.68 19.83 -3.95
N PHE A 363 -7.02 18.76 -4.37
CA PHE A 363 -5.77 18.29 -3.78
C PHE A 363 -4.58 18.85 -4.54
N GLY A 364 -3.66 19.44 -3.80
CA GLY A 364 -2.38 19.96 -4.25
C GLY A 364 -1.47 18.86 -4.80
N ARG A 365 -0.41 19.28 -5.49
CA ARG A 365 0.66 18.34 -5.90
C ARG A 365 1.35 17.71 -4.70
N ASN A 366 1.48 18.44 -3.60
CA ASN A 366 2.06 17.98 -2.33
C ASN A 366 1.17 16.96 -1.57
N GLU A 367 -0.10 16.80 -1.94
CA GLU A 367 -1.04 15.86 -1.31
C GLU A 367 -1.10 14.56 -2.10
N LEU A 368 0.08 14.01 -2.44
CA LEU A 368 0.21 12.84 -3.30
C LEU A 368 -0.54 11.62 -2.75
N GLY A 369 -0.46 11.38 -1.44
CA GLY A 369 -1.16 10.27 -0.78
C GLY A 369 -2.68 10.36 -0.95
N ASN A 370 -3.27 11.56 -0.78
CA ASN A 370 -4.69 11.81 -1.02
C ASN A 370 -5.07 11.53 -2.47
N GLN A 371 -4.26 11.99 -3.43
CA GLN A 371 -4.56 11.74 -4.83
C GLN A 371 -4.58 10.24 -5.15
N GLU A 372 -3.60 9.47 -4.68
CA GLU A 372 -3.60 8.01 -4.90
C GLU A 372 -4.81 7.35 -4.23
N PHE A 373 -5.16 7.76 -3.01
CA PHE A 373 -6.34 7.26 -2.31
C PHE A 373 -7.63 7.46 -3.11
N HIS A 374 -7.86 8.66 -3.65
CA HIS A 374 -9.05 8.94 -4.47
C HIS A 374 -9.01 8.23 -5.82
N ARG A 375 -7.83 7.97 -6.41
CA ARG A 375 -7.71 7.10 -7.60
C ARG A 375 -8.14 5.67 -7.29
N TRP A 376 -7.73 5.12 -6.14
CA TRP A 376 -8.13 3.79 -5.71
C TRP A 376 -9.62 3.68 -5.38
N ILE A 377 -10.22 4.68 -4.74
CA ILE A 377 -11.68 4.74 -4.57
C ILE A 377 -12.38 4.66 -5.92
N ASN A 378 -11.97 5.49 -6.89
CA ASN A 378 -12.56 5.49 -8.22
C ASN A 378 -12.38 4.15 -8.94
N HIS A 379 -11.22 3.51 -8.79
CA HIS A 379 -10.96 2.19 -9.32
C HIS A 379 -11.97 1.14 -8.79
N TYR A 380 -12.15 1.07 -7.47
CA TYR A 380 -13.08 0.10 -6.86
C TYR A 380 -14.56 0.41 -7.12
N LEU A 381 -14.89 1.65 -7.47
CA LEU A 381 -16.25 2.05 -7.83
C LEU A 381 -16.54 1.96 -9.32
N ALA A 382 -15.56 1.63 -10.16
CA ALA A 382 -15.76 1.44 -11.59
C ALA A 382 -16.49 0.12 -11.87
N ASP A 383 -17.41 0.12 -12.84
CA ASP A 383 -18.19 -1.07 -13.24
C ASP A 383 -17.31 -2.24 -13.77
N ALA A 384 -16.05 -1.95 -14.12
CA ALA A 384 -14.99 -2.91 -14.43
C ALA A 384 -13.64 -2.35 -13.92
N PRO A 385 -13.16 -2.75 -12.73
CA PRO A 385 -11.91 -2.24 -12.17
C PRO A 385 -10.72 -2.63 -13.07
N ALA A 386 -10.16 -1.68 -13.81
CA ALA A 386 -8.87 -1.86 -14.50
C ALA A 386 -7.75 -1.84 -13.46
N THR A 387 -6.98 -2.92 -13.31
CA THR A 387 -5.87 -3.03 -12.35
C THR A 387 -4.99 -1.77 -12.39
N PRO A 388 -4.89 -0.97 -11.32
CA PRO A 388 -4.02 0.19 -11.29
C PRO A 388 -2.58 -0.30 -11.18
N GLN A 389 -1.73 0.02 -12.15
CA GLN A 389 -0.30 -0.23 -12.05
C GLN A 389 0.28 0.63 -10.93
N VAL A 390 0.89 -0.03 -9.95
CA VAL A 390 1.55 0.57 -8.80
C VAL A 390 2.87 1.18 -9.27
N ARG A 391 3.16 2.42 -8.87
CA ARG A 391 4.37 3.17 -9.30
C ARG A 391 5.70 2.52 -8.89
N ALA A 392 5.70 1.56 -7.98
CA ALA A 392 6.90 0.81 -7.59
C ALA A 392 7.35 -0.19 -8.68
N ASP A 393 6.50 -0.52 -9.65
CA ASP A 393 6.82 -1.42 -10.75
C ASP A 393 7.57 -0.73 -11.91
N ASP A 394 7.57 0.60 -11.98
CA ASP A 394 8.04 1.34 -13.16
C ASP A 394 9.56 1.29 -13.36
N GLU A 395 10.35 1.43 -12.29
CA GLU A 395 11.82 1.32 -12.40
C GLU A 395 12.22 -0.11 -12.79
N ALA A 396 11.58 -1.13 -12.20
CA ALA A 396 11.82 -2.53 -12.52
C ALA A 396 11.38 -2.89 -13.96
N GLU A 397 10.23 -2.37 -14.41
CA GLU A 397 9.77 -2.52 -15.80
C GLU A 397 10.74 -1.85 -16.79
N ILE A 398 11.27 -0.67 -16.46
CA ILE A 398 12.28 0.01 -17.28
C ILE A 398 13.59 -0.77 -17.29
N GLU A 399 14.09 -1.23 -16.15
CA GLU A 399 15.31 -2.05 -16.10
C GLU A 399 15.17 -3.33 -16.93
N ALA A 400 14.04 -4.01 -16.80
CA ALA A 400 13.72 -5.20 -17.59
C ALA A 400 13.66 -4.88 -19.09
N LEU A 401 13.05 -3.76 -19.49
CA LEU A 401 13.01 -3.28 -20.87
C LEU A 401 14.41 -3.02 -21.44
N LEU A 402 15.29 -2.36 -20.66
CA LEU A 402 16.66 -2.07 -21.07
C LEU A 402 17.49 -3.36 -21.25
N GLN A 403 17.33 -4.33 -20.33
CA GLN A 403 17.96 -5.65 -20.45
C GLN A 403 17.40 -6.44 -21.64
N GLN A 404 16.09 -6.36 -21.89
CA GLN A 404 15.44 -7.00 -23.02
C GLN A 404 15.99 -6.50 -24.36
N TYR A 405 16.30 -5.20 -24.49
CA TYR A 405 17.00 -4.69 -25.66
C TYR A 405 18.35 -5.38 -25.87
N ALA A 406 19.19 -5.46 -24.83
CA ALA A 406 20.52 -6.09 -24.93
C ALA A 406 20.41 -7.57 -25.36
N CYS A 407 19.52 -8.31 -24.70
CA CYS A 407 19.23 -9.70 -25.05
C CYS A 407 18.70 -9.85 -26.48
N ALA A 408 17.88 -8.92 -26.97
CA ALA A 408 17.33 -8.97 -28.32
C ALA A 408 18.43 -8.83 -29.39
N ILE A 409 19.45 -8.01 -29.16
CA ILE A 409 20.62 -7.91 -30.05
C ILE A 409 21.42 -9.20 -30.02
N ASP A 410 21.76 -9.67 -28.82
CA ASP A 410 22.60 -10.85 -28.62
C ASP A 410 21.99 -12.13 -29.23
N GLN A 411 20.66 -12.22 -29.22
CA GLN A 411 19.90 -13.33 -29.80
C GLN A 411 19.50 -13.10 -31.27
N ARG A 412 19.79 -11.93 -31.84
CA ARG A 412 19.33 -11.50 -33.18
C ARG A 412 17.81 -11.60 -33.36
N ASN A 413 17.07 -11.21 -32.33
CA ASN A 413 15.61 -11.24 -32.34
C ASN A 413 15.05 -9.87 -32.75
N LEU A 414 14.81 -9.71 -34.06
CA LEU A 414 14.33 -8.45 -34.63
C LEU A 414 12.91 -8.08 -34.21
N GLU A 415 12.05 -9.07 -33.98
CA GLU A 415 10.70 -8.82 -33.46
C GLU A 415 10.76 -8.26 -32.04
N LEU A 416 11.68 -8.77 -31.22
CA LEU A 416 11.88 -8.28 -29.86
C LEU A 416 12.51 -6.89 -29.85
N LEU A 417 13.44 -6.60 -30.77
CA LEU A 417 14.01 -5.27 -30.96
C LEU A 417 12.95 -4.25 -31.40
N ASP A 418 12.04 -4.60 -32.31
CA ASP A 418 10.94 -3.72 -32.71
C ASP A 418 10.00 -3.40 -31.52
N GLN A 419 9.82 -4.38 -30.62
CA GLN A 419 8.93 -4.25 -29.46
C GLN A 419 9.46 -3.38 -28.32
N VAL A 420 10.77 -3.15 -28.19
CA VAL A 420 11.30 -2.34 -27.08
C VAL A 420 11.21 -0.82 -27.33
N PHE A 421 11.03 -0.42 -28.59
CA PHE A 421 10.91 0.97 -29.01
C PHE A 421 9.45 1.38 -29.25
N THR A 422 9.16 2.68 -29.22
CA THR A 422 7.91 3.18 -29.82
C THR A 422 8.00 3.21 -31.34
N ALA A 423 6.85 3.16 -32.02
CA ALA A 423 6.82 3.18 -33.49
C ALA A 423 7.44 4.46 -34.10
N ASP A 424 7.37 5.57 -33.36
CA ASP A 424 7.89 6.90 -33.70
C ASP A 424 9.25 7.21 -33.04
N SER A 425 9.95 6.19 -32.55
CA SER A 425 11.20 6.35 -31.83
C SER A 425 12.36 6.91 -32.68
N LEU A 426 13.42 7.38 -32.02
CA LEU A 426 14.64 7.86 -32.66
C LEU A 426 15.89 7.25 -32.05
N GLY A 427 16.64 6.49 -32.85
CA GLY A 427 17.96 5.95 -32.48
C GLY A 427 19.10 6.80 -33.04
N VAL A 428 20.01 7.22 -32.18
CA VAL A 428 21.19 8.03 -32.53
C VAL A 428 22.47 7.24 -32.24
N TYR A 429 23.20 6.89 -33.30
CA TYR A 429 24.41 6.08 -33.22
C TYR A 429 25.59 6.86 -33.82
N PRO A 430 26.57 7.29 -33.02
CA PRO A 430 27.71 8.06 -33.50
C PRO A 430 28.45 7.33 -34.62
N GLY A 431 28.76 8.06 -35.69
CA GLY A 431 29.42 7.50 -36.88
C GLY A 431 28.49 6.82 -37.89
N ALA A 432 27.32 6.31 -37.45
CA ALA A 432 26.35 5.65 -38.33
C ALA A 432 25.17 6.56 -38.73
N GLY A 433 24.75 7.46 -37.83
CA GLY A 433 23.68 8.44 -38.09
C GLY A 433 22.45 8.28 -37.19
N GLU A 434 21.32 8.81 -37.66
CA GLU A 434 20.04 8.79 -36.96
C GLU A 434 19.02 7.93 -37.71
N PHE A 435 18.27 7.12 -36.98
CA PHE A 435 17.29 6.18 -37.52
C PHE A 435 15.93 6.42 -36.87
N ALA A 436 14.96 6.84 -37.68
CA ALA A 436 13.60 7.15 -37.23
C ALA A 436 12.68 5.93 -37.38
N GLY A 437 12.08 5.52 -36.27
CA GLY A 437 11.13 4.43 -36.13
C GLY A 437 11.78 3.10 -35.73
N ALA A 438 11.05 2.32 -34.93
CA ALA A 438 11.52 1.06 -34.34
C ALA A 438 12.11 0.10 -35.38
N ARG A 439 11.44 -0.08 -36.52
CA ARG A 439 11.92 -0.94 -37.63
C ARG A 439 13.22 -0.46 -38.27
N ALA A 440 13.42 0.86 -38.40
CA ALA A 440 14.64 1.40 -38.98
C ALA A 440 15.83 1.18 -38.01
N ILE A 441 15.59 1.37 -36.71
CA ILE A 441 16.58 1.10 -35.66
C ILE A 441 16.94 -0.39 -35.65
N ALA A 442 15.94 -1.28 -35.61
CA ALA A 442 16.17 -2.73 -35.61
C ALA A 442 16.92 -3.20 -36.86
N GLY A 443 16.54 -2.71 -38.05
CA GLY A 443 17.21 -3.05 -39.31
C GLY A 443 18.66 -2.55 -39.38
N PHE A 444 18.95 -1.38 -38.82
CA PHE A 444 20.33 -0.90 -38.69
C PHE A 444 21.15 -1.80 -37.76
N ILE A 445 20.64 -2.11 -36.57
CA ILE A 445 21.34 -2.96 -35.59
C ILE A 445 21.65 -4.34 -36.20
N ASP A 446 20.69 -4.95 -36.88
CA ASP A 446 20.86 -6.24 -37.57
C ASP A 446 21.97 -6.18 -38.61
N SER A 447 21.95 -5.15 -39.45
CA SER A 447 22.96 -4.93 -40.48
C SER A 447 24.34 -4.70 -39.87
N ALA A 448 24.43 -3.97 -38.75
CA ALA A 448 25.69 -3.68 -38.08
C ALA A 448 26.34 -4.96 -37.53
N ILE A 449 25.55 -5.86 -36.95
CA ILE A 449 26.07 -7.11 -36.37
C ILE A 449 26.10 -8.28 -37.36
N ALA A 450 25.75 -8.08 -38.63
CA ALA A 450 25.61 -9.15 -39.62
C ALA A 450 26.90 -9.97 -39.82
N ARG A 451 28.07 -9.33 -39.68
CA ARG A 451 29.39 -9.96 -39.80
C ARG A 451 29.89 -10.61 -38.50
N CYS A 452 29.09 -10.56 -37.43
CA CYS A 452 29.46 -11.17 -36.16
C CYS A 452 29.05 -12.65 -36.12
N ALA A 453 29.78 -13.51 -35.42
CA ALA A 453 29.31 -14.83 -34.99
C ALA A 453 28.59 -14.73 -33.64
N VAL A 454 29.12 -13.89 -32.75
CA VAL A 454 28.62 -13.68 -31.39
C VAL A 454 28.63 -12.19 -31.09
N THR A 455 27.59 -11.73 -30.41
CA THR A 455 27.61 -10.45 -29.72
C THR A 455 27.10 -10.62 -28.31
N GLN A 456 27.64 -9.82 -27.39
CA GLN A 456 27.23 -9.79 -26.00
C GLN A 456 27.20 -8.35 -25.49
N HIS A 457 26.05 -7.92 -24.99
CA HIS A 457 25.85 -6.59 -24.40
C HIS A 457 25.63 -6.70 -22.90
N MET A 458 26.54 -6.15 -22.11
CA MET A 458 26.44 -6.06 -20.66
C MET A 458 26.05 -4.64 -20.27
N LEU A 459 24.88 -4.50 -19.64
CA LEU A 459 24.40 -3.25 -19.07
C LEU A 459 24.67 -3.21 -17.56
N GLY A 460 25.10 -2.06 -17.07
CA GLY A 460 25.36 -1.87 -15.64
C GLY A 460 25.20 -0.41 -15.22
N ASN A 461 25.23 -0.17 -13.90
CA ASN A 461 25.13 1.17 -13.31
C ASN A 461 23.94 1.97 -13.86
N ILE A 462 22.80 1.30 -14.00
CA ILE A 462 21.58 1.89 -14.56
C ILE A 462 21.07 2.95 -13.59
N ARG A 463 20.82 4.14 -14.10
CA ARG A 463 20.15 5.23 -13.37
C ARG A 463 18.90 5.59 -14.14
N ILE A 464 17.79 5.67 -13.42
CA ILE A 464 16.48 6.00 -13.99
C ILE A 464 15.96 7.20 -13.22
N ASP A 465 15.57 8.23 -13.95
CA ASP A 465 14.86 9.38 -13.42
C ASP A 465 13.41 9.30 -13.93
N LEU A 466 12.50 8.90 -13.05
CA LEU A 466 11.07 8.79 -13.35
C LEU A 466 10.35 10.13 -13.24
N ASN A 467 9.46 10.38 -14.19
CA ASN A 467 8.54 11.51 -14.17
C ASN A 467 7.16 11.08 -14.70
N GLY A 468 6.37 10.45 -13.84
CA GLY A 468 5.03 9.96 -14.16
C GLY A 468 5.06 8.90 -15.25
N SER A 469 4.43 9.18 -16.40
CA SER A 469 4.42 8.30 -17.58
C SER A 469 5.64 8.44 -18.49
N ARG A 470 6.64 9.24 -18.09
CA ARG A 470 7.90 9.42 -18.81
C ARG A 470 9.08 9.12 -17.90
N ALA A 471 10.21 8.75 -18.51
CA ALA A 471 11.45 8.54 -17.78
C ALA A 471 12.65 8.94 -18.64
N THR A 472 13.76 9.25 -17.99
CA THR A 472 15.07 9.22 -18.64
C THR A 472 15.93 8.16 -17.98
N SER A 473 16.73 7.43 -18.76
CA SER A 473 17.71 6.50 -18.18
C SER A 473 19.11 6.68 -18.74
N ARG A 474 20.09 6.32 -17.93
CA ARG A 474 21.50 6.22 -18.33
C ARG A 474 22.05 4.87 -17.88
N SER A 475 22.57 4.10 -18.83
CA SER A 475 23.13 2.76 -18.60
C SER A 475 24.58 2.73 -19.08
N TYR A 476 25.49 2.17 -18.30
CA TYR A 476 26.82 1.83 -18.82
C TYR A 476 26.73 0.57 -19.67
N LEU A 477 27.42 0.59 -20.81
CA LEU A 477 27.47 -0.48 -21.79
C LEU A 477 28.90 -1.00 -21.91
N GLN A 478 29.03 -2.33 -21.88
CA GLN A 478 30.15 -3.04 -22.51
C GLN A 478 29.59 -3.97 -23.57
N ALA A 479 29.98 -3.78 -24.82
CA ALA A 479 29.61 -4.67 -25.91
C ALA A 479 30.85 -5.38 -26.48
N LEU A 480 30.72 -6.69 -26.70
CA LEU A 480 31.70 -7.54 -27.36
C LEU A 480 31.09 -8.07 -28.65
N HIS A 481 31.84 -8.01 -29.74
CA HIS A 481 31.46 -8.55 -31.03
C HIS A 481 32.62 -9.37 -31.59
N VAL A 482 32.34 -10.62 -31.94
CA VAL A 482 33.31 -11.57 -32.52
C VAL A 482 32.90 -11.82 -33.95
N GLY A 483 33.83 -11.70 -34.91
CA GLY A 483 33.50 -11.85 -36.32
C GLY A 483 33.25 -13.29 -36.79
N VAL A 484 32.72 -13.42 -38.00
CA VAL A 484 32.42 -14.70 -38.66
C VAL A 484 32.96 -14.74 -40.09
N GLY A 485 33.26 -15.93 -40.59
CA GLY A 485 33.70 -16.11 -41.98
C GLY A 485 35.07 -15.48 -42.22
N GLU A 486 35.15 -14.55 -43.19
CA GLU A 486 36.39 -13.81 -43.49
C GLU A 486 36.84 -12.89 -42.34
N HIS A 487 35.94 -12.63 -41.37
CA HIS A 487 36.20 -11.82 -40.17
C HIS A 487 36.40 -12.68 -38.90
N ALA A 488 36.63 -13.98 -39.01
CA ALA A 488 36.65 -14.88 -37.86
C ALA A 488 37.73 -14.54 -36.80
N ASP A 489 38.81 -13.87 -37.20
CA ASP A 489 39.89 -13.42 -36.31
C ASP A 489 39.66 -11.99 -35.78
N ASP A 490 38.59 -11.33 -36.21
CA ASP A 490 38.28 -9.95 -35.82
C ASP A 490 37.48 -9.91 -34.52
N LEU A 491 37.83 -8.93 -33.69
CA LEU A 491 37.16 -8.65 -32.42
C LEU A 491 36.88 -7.15 -32.34
N GLN A 492 35.70 -6.78 -31.86
CA GLN A 492 35.35 -5.41 -31.55
C GLN A 492 34.78 -5.30 -30.13
N LEU A 493 35.42 -4.47 -29.32
CA LEU A 493 35.03 -4.12 -27.95
C LEU A 493 34.59 -2.66 -27.90
N LEU A 494 33.42 -2.42 -27.30
CA LEU A 494 32.86 -1.09 -27.13
C LEU A 494 32.54 -0.85 -25.65
N TRP A 495 33.05 0.25 -25.11
CA TRP A 495 32.62 0.81 -23.83
C TRP A 495 31.88 2.11 -24.09
N GLY A 496 30.70 2.24 -23.52
CA GLY A 496 29.87 3.39 -23.77
C GLY A 496 28.76 3.57 -22.77
N GLU A 497 27.82 4.43 -23.14
CA GLU A 497 26.59 4.66 -22.40
C GLU A 497 25.41 4.62 -23.36
N TYR A 498 24.30 4.05 -22.91
CA TYR A 498 22.99 4.36 -23.48
C TYR A 498 22.36 5.49 -22.68
N ARG A 499 21.80 6.47 -23.40
CA ARG A 499 20.98 7.54 -22.86
C ARG A 499 19.61 7.47 -23.50
N ASP A 500 18.59 7.28 -22.67
CA ASP A 500 17.25 6.98 -23.15
C ASP A 500 16.23 7.99 -22.64
N GLU A 501 15.27 8.29 -23.51
CA GLU A 501 13.97 8.86 -23.13
C GLU A 501 12.92 7.76 -23.30
N LEU A 502 12.10 7.54 -22.29
CA LEU A 502 11.11 6.46 -22.24
C LEU A 502 9.71 7.00 -21.96
N GLU A 503 8.71 6.27 -22.42
CA GLU A 503 7.31 6.56 -22.18
C GLU A 503 6.54 5.28 -21.86
N LYS A 504 5.64 5.35 -20.86
CA LYS A 504 4.76 4.26 -20.47
C LYS A 504 3.57 4.17 -21.43
N ARG A 505 3.47 3.07 -22.17
CA ARG A 505 2.34 2.75 -23.07
C ARG A 505 1.43 1.71 -22.42
N PRO A 506 0.20 1.48 -22.94
CA PRO A 506 -0.66 0.41 -22.42
C PRO A 506 -0.02 -0.99 -22.42
N GLN A 507 0.99 -1.21 -23.28
CA GLN A 507 1.76 -2.46 -23.35
C GLN A 507 3.05 -2.45 -22.51
N GLY A 508 3.20 -1.48 -21.60
CA GLY A 508 4.38 -1.26 -20.76
C GLY A 508 5.29 -0.12 -21.25
N TRP A 509 6.42 0.09 -20.56
CA TRP A 509 7.42 1.08 -20.94
C TRP A 509 8.04 0.80 -22.31
N ARG A 510 8.33 1.87 -23.06
CA ARG A 510 8.98 1.82 -24.38
C ARG A 510 10.01 2.93 -24.52
N ILE A 511 11.08 2.65 -25.25
CA ILE A 511 12.12 3.64 -25.58
C ILE A 511 11.60 4.54 -26.71
N VAL A 512 11.53 5.84 -26.46
CA VAL A 512 11.16 6.87 -27.45
C VAL A 512 12.40 7.42 -28.13
N ARG A 513 13.50 7.59 -27.39
CA ARG A 513 14.78 8.01 -27.95
C ARG A 513 15.90 7.24 -27.28
N ARG A 514 16.87 6.79 -28.07
CA ARG A 514 18.12 6.21 -27.58
C ARG A 514 19.30 6.87 -28.26
N GLU A 515 20.26 7.33 -27.47
CA GLU A 515 21.57 7.77 -27.93
C GLU A 515 22.65 6.83 -27.37
N LEU A 516 23.47 6.28 -28.26
CA LEU A 516 24.72 5.61 -27.88
C LEU A 516 25.82 6.67 -27.74
N VAL A 517 26.48 6.73 -26.59
CA VAL A 517 27.68 7.55 -26.40
C VAL A 517 28.88 6.62 -26.27
N THR A 518 29.76 6.64 -27.27
CA THR A 518 30.99 5.83 -27.22
C THR A 518 32.02 6.52 -26.34
N LEU A 519 32.49 5.82 -25.31
CA LEU A 519 33.56 6.28 -24.43
C LEU A 519 34.92 5.73 -24.86
N HIS A 520 34.96 4.45 -25.23
CA HIS A 520 36.15 3.80 -25.76
C HIS A 520 35.75 2.70 -26.74
N SER A 521 36.59 2.49 -27.74
CA SER A 521 36.42 1.46 -28.77
C SER A 521 37.77 0.84 -29.05
N GLN A 522 37.84 -0.49 -29.09
CA GLN A 522 39.06 -1.24 -29.32
C GLN A 522 38.77 -2.45 -30.23
N GLY A 523 39.58 -2.63 -31.26
CA GLY A 523 39.41 -3.72 -32.22
C GLY A 523 39.21 -3.22 -33.65
N ASP A 524 38.62 -4.07 -34.49
CA ASP A 524 38.25 -3.70 -35.85
C ASP A 524 36.80 -3.20 -35.92
N ILE A 525 36.64 -1.88 -35.96
CA ILE A 525 35.32 -1.25 -36.08
C ILE A 525 34.63 -1.61 -37.39
N GLY A 526 35.37 -2.00 -38.44
CA GLY A 526 34.82 -2.46 -39.72
C GLY A 526 34.05 -3.78 -39.60
N LEU A 527 34.16 -4.47 -38.46
CA LEU A 527 33.29 -5.58 -38.11
C LEU A 527 31.83 -5.15 -37.94
N LEU A 528 31.59 -3.91 -37.52
CA LEU A 528 30.27 -3.34 -37.26
C LEU A 528 29.83 -2.42 -38.40
N GLY A 529 29.31 -3.00 -39.48
CA GLY A 529 28.65 -2.30 -40.60
C GLY A 529 29.57 -1.46 -41.47
#